data_AF-J7L5M4-F1
#
_entry.id   AF-J7L5M4-F1
#
_cell.length_a   1.000
_cell.length_b   1.000
_cell.length_c   1.000
_cell.angle_alpha   90.00
_cell.angle_beta   90.00
_cell.angle_gamma   90.00
#
_symmetry.space_group_name_H-M   'P 1'
#
loop_
_entity.id
_entity.type
_entity.pdbx_description
1 polymer ?
#
loop_
_entity_poly.entity_id
_entity_poly.type
_entity_poly.pdbx_seq_one_letter_code
_entity_poly.pdbx_strand_id
1 'polypeptide(L)' 'MHFRRTGHPIVQSFEPGEEWFYDFRTEAVGRGPELAPPTSHPESQSVPGPADRLPPDWTNRAGG' A
#
# COMPACT_ATOMS: atom_id res chain seq x y z
N MET A 1 9.41 3.30 11.65
CA MET A 1 9.38 2.56 10.36
C MET A 1 9.41 1.06 10.61
N HIS A 2 8.42 0.30 10.10
CA HIS A 2 8.30 -1.15 10.32
C HIS A 2 9.57 -1.91 9.94
N PHE A 3 10.13 -1.65 8.74
CA PHE A 3 11.29 -2.37 8.23
C PHE A 3 12.52 -2.27 9.14
N ARG A 4 12.76 -1.11 9.78
CA ARG A 4 13.90 -0.92 10.70
C ARG A 4 13.79 -1.77 11.95
N ARG A 5 12.57 -2.13 12.35
CA ARG A 5 12.29 -2.94 13.54
C ARG A 5 12.26 -4.43 13.23
N THR A 6 11.72 -4.80 12.07
CA THR A 6 11.51 -6.22 11.71
C THR A 6 12.58 -6.80 10.79
N GLY A 7 13.36 -5.96 10.10
CA GLY A 7 14.32 -6.43 9.10
C GLY A 7 13.67 -6.91 7.80
N HIS A 8 12.45 -6.48 7.48
CA HIS A 8 11.78 -6.75 6.20
C HIS A 8 11.86 -5.52 5.26
N PRO A 9 12.96 -5.34 4.51
CA PRO A 9 13.20 -4.14 3.71
C PRO A 9 12.46 -4.14 2.36
N ILE A 10 12.01 -5.30 1.88
CA ILE A 10 11.32 -5.42 0.59
C ILE A 10 9.84 -5.73 0.84
N VAL A 11 8.96 -4.98 0.19
CA VAL A 11 7.51 -5.19 0.24
C VAL A 11 6.93 -5.21 -1.18
N GLN A 12 5.90 -6.01 -1.41
CA GLN A 12 5.11 -5.97 -2.63
C GLN A 12 4.04 -4.87 -2.50
N SER A 13 3.65 -4.25 -3.63
CA SER A 13 2.38 -3.51 -3.66
C SER A 13 1.20 -4.43 -3.30
N PHE A 14 0.15 -3.83 -2.76
CA PHE A 14 -1.11 -4.51 -2.44
C PHE A 14 -2.31 -3.85 -3.13
N GLU A 15 -2.06 -3.06 -4.16
CA GLU A 15 -3.08 -2.42 -4.99
C GLU A 15 -3.43 -3.33 -6.19
N PRO A 16 -4.70 -3.35 -6.66
CA PRO A 16 -5.10 -4.09 -7.84
C PRO A 16 -4.26 -3.76 -9.07
N GLY A 17 -3.73 -4.81 -9.72
CA GLY A 17 -2.95 -4.68 -10.97
C GLY A 17 -1.49 -4.25 -10.77
N GLU A 18 -1.05 -4.00 -9.53
CA GLU A 18 0.33 -3.67 -9.24
C GLU A 18 1.14 -4.91 -8.83
N GLU A 19 2.25 -5.16 -9.53
CA GLU A 19 3.13 -6.31 -9.29
C GLU A 19 4.53 -5.89 -8.83
N TRP A 20 4.72 -4.60 -8.55
CA TRP A 20 6.03 -4.07 -8.20
C TRP A 20 6.37 -4.31 -6.73
N PHE A 21 7.67 -4.30 -6.45
CA PHE A 21 8.23 -4.38 -5.11
C PHE A 21 9.03 -3.11 -4.82
N TYR A 22 9.03 -2.67 -3.56
CA TYR A 22 9.82 -1.54 -3.10
C TYR A 22 10.86 -1.98 -2.07
N ASP A 23 12.11 -1.53 -2.24
CA ASP A 23 13.21 -1.77 -1.29
C ASP A 23 13.50 -0.50 -0.46
N PHE A 24 13.15 -0.54 0.82
CA PHE A 24 13.37 0.56 1.77
C PHE A 24 14.85 0.88 2.05
N ARG A 25 15.80 0.05 1.62
CA ARG A 25 17.25 0.31 1.80
C ARG A 25 17.81 1.18 0.70
N THR A 26 17.30 1.00 -0.52
CA THR A 26 17.81 1.65 -1.74
C THR A 26 16.84 2.68 -2.30
N GLU A 27 15.63 2.74 -1.74
CA GLU A 27 14.53 3.60 -2.21
C GLU A 27 14.14 3.33 -3.68
N ALA A 28 14.32 2.09 -4.12
CA ALA A 28 14.09 1.68 -5.51
C ALA A 28 12.85 0.79 -5.67
N VAL A 29 12.23 0.88 -6.84
CA VAL A 29 11.14 0.01 -7.30
C VAL A 29 11.71 -1.06 -8.22
N GLY A 30 11.21 -2.29 -8.11
CA GLY A 30 11.60 -3.41 -8.95
C GLY A 30 10.48 -4.43 -9.16
N ARG A 31 10.83 -5.56 -9.78
CA ARG A 31 9.95 -6.73 -9.94
C ARG A 31 10.49 -7.90 -9.13
N GLY A 32 9.61 -8.81 -8.72
CA GLY A 32 9.92 -9.99 -7.94
C GLY A 32 9.15 -11.23 -8.42
N PRO A 33 9.31 -12.37 -7.74
CA PRO A 33 8.50 -13.55 -8.00
C PRO A 33 7.02 -13.30 -7.67
N GLU A 34 6.13 -14.06 -8.31
CA GLU A 34 4.72 -14.10 -7.92
C GLU A 34 4.57 -14.67 -6.49
N LEU A 35 3.82 -13.98 -5.64
CA LEU A 35 3.52 -14.41 -4.27
C LEU A 35 2.20 -15.18 -4.21
N ALA A 36 2.03 -15.98 -3.15
CA ALA A 36 0.76 -16.62 -2.87
C ALA A 36 -0.33 -15.56 -2.60
N PRO A 37 -1.58 -15.79 -3.05
CA PRO A 37 -2.67 -14.84 -2.84
C PRO A 37 -3.05 -14.69 -1.35
N PRO A 38 -3.69 -13.56 -0.96
CA PRO A 38 -4.07 -12.44 -1.83
C PRO A 38 -2.91 -11.49 -2.15
N THR A 39 -2.83 -11.02 -3.39
CA THR A 39 -1.81 -10.06 -3.87
C THR A 39 -2.31 -8.62 -3.93
N SER A 40 -3.61 -8.40 -3.80
CA SER A 40 -4.21 -7.07 -3.74
C SER A 40 -5.41 -7.02 -2.80
N HIS A 41 -5.81 -5.81 -2.41
CA HIS A 41 -7.10 -5.59 -1.77
C HIS A 41 -8.26 -5.75 -2.78
N PRO A 42 -9.52 -5.94 -2.33
CA PRO A 42 -10.68 -5.98 -3.22
C PRO A 42 -10.82 -4.70 -4.04
N GLU A 43 -11.15 -4.80 -5.32
CA GLU A 43 -11.40 -3.63 -6.18
C GLU A 43 -12.55 -2.75 -5.69
N SER A 44 -13.50 -3.33 -4.95
CA SER A 44 -14.64 -2.61 -4.35
C SER A 44 -14.28 -1.84 -3.08
N GLN A 45 -13.06 -1.97 -2.55
CA GLN A 45 -12.62 -1.23 -1.39
C GLN A 45 -12.36 0.24 -1.77
N SER A 46 -13.08 1.17 -1.12
CA SER A 46 -12.88 2.61 -1.34
C SER A 46 -11.66 3.16 -0.61
N VAL A 47 -11.02 4.18 -1.21
CA VAL A 47 -9.87 4.92 -0.65
C VAL A 47 -10.24 6.39 -0.43
N PRO A 48 -9.76 7.06 0.65
CA PRO A 48 -8.82 6.59 1.68
C PRO A 48 -9.46 5.72 2.79
N GLY A 49 -10.76 5.49 2.75
CA GLY A 49 -11.47 4.62 3.68
C GLY A 49 -12.89 4.34 3.18
N PRO A 50 -13.73 3.64 3.95
CA PRO A 50 -15.13 3.43 3.61
C PRO A 50 -15.81 4.78 3.37
N ALA A 51 -16.37 4.98 2.18
CA ALA A 51 -16.89 6.27 1.76
C ALA A 51 -17.95 6.85 2.71
N ASP A 52 -18.75 5.97 3.34
CA ASP A 52 -19.77 6.30 4.33
C ASP A 52 -19.22 6.74 5.69
N ARG A 53 -17.94 6.48 5.96
CA ARG A 53 -17.26 6.82 7.22
C ARG A 53 -16.33 8.03 7.10
N LEU A 54 -16.21 8.61 5.90
CA LEU A 54 -15.44 9.83 5.71
C LEU A 54 -16.25 11.05 6.19
N PRO A 55 -15.71 11.89 7.10
CA PRO A 55 -16.31 13.17 7.42
C PRO A 55 -16.45 14.05 6.16
N PRO A 56 -17.47 14.92 6.04
CA PRO A 56 -17.65 15.77 4.85
C PRO A 56 -16.44 16.65 4.50
N ASP A 57 -15.64 17.01 5.49
CA ASP A 57 -14.44 17.84 5.39
C ASP A 57 -13.13 17.03 5.38
N TRP A 58 -13.18 15.72 5.10
CA TRP A 58 -12.01 14.83 5.20
C TRP A 58 -10.82 15.29 4.36
N THR A 59 -11.04 15.87 3.17
CA THR A 59 -9.97 16.38 2.32
C THR A 59 -9.19 17.50 3.00
N ASN A 60 -9.88 18.43 3.69
CA ASN A 60 -9.25 19.51 4.44
C ASN A 60 -8.47 19.00 5.66
N ARG A 61 -8.85 17.84 6.20
CA ARG A 61 -8.14 17.18 7.31
C ARG A 61 -6.95 16.36 6.85
N ALA A 62 -7.00 15.79 5.65
CA ALA A 62 -5.95 14.95 5.07
C ALA A 62 -4.82 15.76 4.43
N GLY A 63 -5.06 17.02 4.08
CA GLY A 63 -4.06 17.92 3.51
C GLY A 63 -4.41 19.39 3.72
N GLY A 64 -3.80 19.98 4.75
CA GLY A 64 -3.45 21.41 4.84
C GLY A 64 -1.94 21.53 4.93
#